data_AF-A0A401TL27-F1
#
_entry.id   AF-A0A401TL27-F1
#
_cell.length_a   1.000
_cell.length_b   1.000
_cell.length_c   1.000
_cell.angle_alpha   90.00
_cell.angle_beta   90.00
_cell.angle_gamma   90.00
#
_symmetry.space_group_name_H-M   'P 1'
#
loop_
_entity.id
_entity.type
_entity.pdbx_description
1 polymer ?
#
loop_
_entity_poly.entity_id
_entity_poly.type
_entity_poly.pdbx_seq_one_letter_code
_entity_poly.pdbx_strand_id
1 'polypeptide(L)'
;MYGGRCIDSFDRRILTTYMDEFLGDFIFDTFQPFHFFYNDDVDYKIPEGEIKDDYTEEIESLPLANTPEVFGLHPNAEIGYYTQAARSMWGHLIDLQPQT
;
A
#
# COMPACT_ATOMS: atom_id res chain seq x y z
N MET A 1 0.35 18.32 4.80
CA MET A 1 0.76 19.09 3.60
C MET A 1 1.73 18.22 2.79
N TYR A 2 1.23 17.37 1.87
CA TYR A 2 2.05 16.39 1.13
C TYR A 2 2.57 16.88 -0.25
N GLY A 3 2.13 18.04 -0.73
CA GLY A 3 2.45 18.53 -2.07
C GLY A 3 3.79 19.28 -2.24
N GLY A 4 4.49 19.64 -1.16
CA GLY A 4 5.70 20.48 -1.23
C GLY A 4 6.93 19.81 -1.83
N ARG A 5 6.95 18.47 -1.89
CA ARG A 5 8.03 17.67 -2.50
C ARG A 5 7.63 17.03 -3.84
N CYS A 6 6.35 17.06 -4.19
CA CYS A 6 5.86 16.55 -5.47
C CYS A 6 5.94 17.64 -6.54
N ILE A 7 6.92 17.48 -7.42
CA ILE A 7 7.23 18.41 -8.49
C ILE A 7 6.39 18.06 -9.73
N ASP A 8 6.17 16.76 -9.98
CA ASP A 8 5.41 16.29 -11.14
C ASP A 8 3.89 16.48 -10.97
N SER A 9 3.22 16.82 -12.08
CA SER A 9 1.79 17.08 -12.09
C SER A 9 0.94 15.82 -11.91
N PHE A 10 1.41 14.65 -12.36
CA PHE A 10 0.70 13.39 -12.17
C PHE A 10 0.82 12.94 -10.72
N ASP A 11 2.00 13.06 -10.10
CA ASP A 11 2.19 12.75 -8.67
C ASP A 11 1.27 13.62 -7.80
N ARG A 12 1.18 14.92 -8.11
CA ARG A 12 0.28 15.82 -7.40
C ARG A 12 -1.18 15.42 -7.55
N ARG A 13 -1.60 15.02 -8.76
CA ARG A 13 -2.96 14.57 -9.02
C ARG A 13 -3.30 13.32 -8.21
N ILE A 14 -2.41 12.33 -8.20
CA ILE A 14 -2.60 11.08 -7.44
C ILE A 14 -2.71 11.39 -5.93
N LEU A 15 -1.83 12.24 -5.40
CA LEU A 15 -1.90 12.66 -4.01
C LEU A 15 -3.21 13.35 -3.65
N THR A 16 -3.70 14.26 -4.50
CA THR A 16 -4.99 14.91 -4.28
C THR A 16 -6.12 13.89 -4.28
N THR A 17 -6.13 12.94 -5.22
CA THR A 17 -7.13 11.87 -5.25
C THR A 17 -7.15 11.05 -3.96
N TYR A 18 -6.00 10.61 -3.46
CA TYR A 18 -5.94 9.89 -2.20
C TYR A 18 -6.40 10.72 -1.00
N MET A 19 -6.10 12.02 -0.97
CA MET A 19 -6.55 12.90 0.10
C MET A 19 -8.08 13.03 0.08
N ASP A 20 -8.67 13.23 -1.10
CA ASP A 20 -10.13 13.37 -1.24
C ASP A 20 -10.86 12.05 -0.91
N GLU A 21 -10.24 10.90 -1.22
CA GLU A 21 -10.80 9.56 -0.99
C GLU A 21 -10.64 9.05 0.45
N PHE A 22 -9.63 9.49 1.20
CA PHE A 22 -9.36 8.95 2.55
C PHE A 22 -9.60 9.95 3.69
N LEU A 23 -9.90 11.22 3.39
CA LEU A 23 -10.09 12.26 4.40
C LEU A 23 -11.44 12.99 4.27
N GLY A 24 -12.47 12.28 3.84
CA GLY A 24 -13.85 12.80 3.82
C GLY A 24 -14.66 12.37 5.04
N ASP A 25 -15.71 13.12 5.39
CA ASP A 25 -16.57 12.83 6.55
C ASP A 25 -17.29 11.47 6.44
N PHE A 26 -17.46 10.94 5.22
CA PHE A 26 -18.09 9.65 4.97
C PHE A 26 -17.37 8.47 5.61
N ILE A 27 -16.09 8.61 5.96
CA ILE A 27 -15.33 7.53 6.61
C ILE A 27 -15.88 7.18 8.00
N PHE A 28 -16.62 8.11 8.63
CA PHE A 28 -17.24 7.91 9.94
C PHE A 28 -18.73 7.53 9.88
N ASP A 29 -19.25 7.21 8.69
CA ASP A 29 -20.64 6.78 8.55
C ASP A 29 -20.85 5.39 9.17
N THR A 30 -21.67 5.33 10.22
CA THR A 30 -22.00 4.08 10.92
C THR A 30 -22.97 3.19 10.16
N PHE A 31 -23.69 3.72 9.17
CA PHE A 31 -24.66 2.95 8.38
C PHE A 31 -24.02 2.30 7.15
N GLN A 32 -22.93 2.87 6.64
CA GLN A 32 -22.15 2.31 5.54
C GLN A 32 -20.66 2.38 5.90
N PRO A 33 -20.14 1.35 6.61
CA PRO A 33 -18.73 1.30 6.99
C PRO A 33 -17.81 1.46 5.78
N PHE A 34 -16.82 2.34 5.90
CA PHE A 34 -15.84 2.55 4.85
C PHE A 34 -14.71 1.53 4.95
N HIS A 35 -14.36 0.95 3.80
CA HIS A 35 -13.25 0.03 3.65
C HIS A 35 -12.25 0.66 2.67
N PHE A 36 -11.00 0.83 3.10
CA PHE A 36 -9.91 1.26 2.24
C PHE A 36 -9.61 0.23 1.16
N PHE A 37 -9.76 -1.05 1.49
CA PHE A 37 -9.66 -2.17 0.56
C PHE A 37 -10.33 -3.40 1.17
N TYR A 38 -11.03 -4.18 0.36
CA TYR A 38 -11.66 -5.42 0.79
C TYR A 38 -11.57 -6.48 -0.31
N ASN A 39 -11.07 -7.65 0.04
CA ASN A 39 -11.13 -8.85 -0.79
C ASN A 39 -11.35 -10.09 0.09
N ASP A 40 -11.23 -11.29 -0.49
CA ASP A 40 -11.44 -12.55 0.23
C ASP A 40 -10.35 -12.84 1.29
N ASP A 41 -9.19 -12.18 1.19
CA ASP A 41 -8.02 -12.44 2.04
C ASP A 41 -7.81 -11.39 3.14
N VAL A 42 -8.17 -10.12 2.88
CA VAL A 42 -7.90 -8.99 3.76
C VAL A 42 -8.99 -7.92 3.68
N ASP A 43 -9.27 -7.35 4.85
CA ASP A 43 -10.18 -6.23 5.03
C ASP A 43 -9.44 -5.06 5.69
N TYR A 44 -9.09 -4.06 4.90
CA TYR A 44 -8.54 -2.80 5.37
C TYR A 44 -9.67 -1.84 5.69
N LYS A 45 -10.09 -1.83 6.94
CA LYS A 45 -11.12 -0.92 7.47
C LYS A 45 -10.54 -0.01 8.56
N ILE A 46 -11.37 0.92 9.04
CA ILE A 46 -11.06 1.68 10.24
C ILE A 46 -11.19 0.75 11.46
N PRO A 47 -10.14 0.54 12.26
CA PRO A 47 -10.23 -0.28 13.46
C PRO A 47 -11.21 0.33 14.47
N GLU A 48 -12.02 -0.50 15.10
CA GLU A 48 -12.86 -0.10 16.22
C GLU A 48 -12.04 -0.18 17.50
N GLY A 49 -11.73 0.97 18.09
CA GLY A 49 -10.93 1.03 19.31
C GLY A 49 -11.00 2.38 19.98
N GLU A 50 -10.86 2.41 21.30
CA GLU A 50 -10.79 3.68 22.06
C GLU A 50 -9.36 3.96 22.53
N ILE A 51 -8.56 2.91 22.74
CA ILE A 51 -7.20 3.00 23.23
C ILE A 51 -6.20 2.57 22.16
N LYS A 52 -4.98 3.10 22.27
CA LYS A 52 -3.88 2.82 21.34
C LYS A 52 -3.65 1.32 21.12
N ASP A 53 -3.78 0.52 22.17
CA ASP A 53 -3.48 -0.90 22.11
C ASP A 53 -4.45 -1.65 21.19
N ASP A 54 -5.73 -1.27 21.16
CA ASP A 54 -6.74 -1.82 20.23
C ASP A 54 -6.31 -1.62 18.77
N TYR A 55 -5.88 -0.39 18.42
CA TYR A 55 -5.37 -0.09 17.08
C TYR A 55 -4.08 -0.84 16.76
N THR A 56 -3.24 -1.08 17.76
CA THR A 56 -1.96 -1.79 17.57
C THR A 56 -2.21 -3.26 17.27
N GLU A 57 -3.12 -3.90 18.01
CA GLU A 57 -3.50 -5.30 17.81
C GLU A 57 -4.11 -5.53 16.42
N GLU A 58 -5.00 -4.63 15.96
CA GLU A 58 -5.57 -4.74 14.61
C GLU A 58 -4.47 -4.61 13.54
N ILE A 59 -3.54 -3.64 13.68
CA ILE A 59 -2.43 -3.46 12.74
C ILE A 59 -1.52 -4.70 12.70
N GLU A 60 -1.27 -5.32 13.85
CA GLU A 60 -0.45 -6.54 13.96
C GLU A 60 -1.15 -7.78 13.37
N SER A 61 -2.48 -7.79 13.32
CA SER A 61 -3.25 -8.87 12.70
C SER A 61 -3.21 -8.86 11.16
N LEU A 62 -2.84 -7.72 10.55
CA LEU A 62 -2.85 -7.55 9.10
C LEU A 62 -1.75 -8.36 8.40
N PRO A 63 -1.97 -8.75 7.13
CA PRO A 63 -0.96 -9.45 6.35
C PRO A 63 0.35 -8.65 6.22
N LEU A 64 1.48 -9.34 6.38
CA LEU A 64 2.82 -8.74 6.17
C LEU A 64 3.09 -8.37 4.71
N ALA A 65 2.46 -9.09 3.78
CA ALA A 65 2.62 -8.90 2.35
C ALA A 65 1.30 -8.44 1.73
N ASN A 66 1.37 -7.37 0.94
CA ASN A 66 0.22 -6.75 0.31
C ASN A 66 0.30 -6.86 -1.20
N THR A 67 -0.84 -7.18 -1.81
CA THR A 67 -0.96 -7.19 -3.26
C THR A 67 -1.01 -5.75 -3.80
N PRO A 68 -0.66 -5.53 -5.08
CA PRO A 68 -0.74 -4.20 -5.70
C PRO A 68 -2.15 -3.59 -5.69
N GLU A 69 -3.17 -4.44 -5.59
CA GLU A 69 -4.59 -4.04 -5.60
C GLU A 69 -4.95 -3.16 -4.41
N VAL A 70 -4.30 -3.35 -3.25
CA VAL A 70 -4.46 -2.49 -2.06
C VAL A 70 -4.14 -1.03 -2.39
N PHE A 71 -3.28 -0.78 -3.38
CA PHE A 71 -2.92 0.55 -3.85
C PHE A 71 -3.73 0.99 -5.08
N GLY A 72 -4.76 0.25 -5.49
CA GLY A 72 -5.53 0.51 -6.71
C GLY A 72 -4.79 0.13 -8.01
N LEU A 73 -3.74 -0.69 -7.92
CA LEU A 73 -2.97 -1.14 -9.08
C LEU A 73 -3.43 -2.52 -9.55
N HIS A 74 -3.26 -2.79 -10.85
CA HIS A 74 -3.54 -4.10 -11.42
C HIS A 74 -2.53 -5.16 -10.90
N PRO A 75 -2.94 -6.42 -10.62
CA PRO A 75 -2.06 -7.49 -10.12
C PRO A 75 -0.75 -7.68 -10.91
N ASN A 76 -0.82 -7.53 -12.23
CA ASN A 76 0.36 -7.56 -13.12
C ASN A 76 1.50 -6.59 -12.73
N ALA A 77 1.25 -5.55 -11.93
CA ALA A 77 2.31 -4.66 -11.42
C ALA A 77 3.37 -5.44 -10.61
N GLU A 78 2.96 -6.50 -9.91
CA GLU A 78 3.84 -7.36 -9.13
C GLU A 78 4.82 -8.16 -10.01
N ILE A 79 4.36 -8.61 -11.18
CA ILE A 79 5.16 -9.40 -12.13
C ILE A 79 6.38 -8.58 -12.59
N GLY A 80 6.17 -7.31 -12.91
CA GLY A 80 7.24 -6.40 -13.32
C GLY A 80 8.28 -6.23 -12.21
N TYR A 81 7.80 -5.99 -10.99
CA TYR A 81 8.65 -5.85 -9.81
C TYR A 81 9.48 -7.11 -9.54
N TYR A 82 8.85 -8.29 -9.46
CA TYR A 82 9.57 -9.54 -9.19
C TYR A 82 10.54 -9.92 -10.29
N THR A 83 10.19 -9.65 -11.56
CA THR A 83 11.11 -9.89 -12.68
C THR A 83 12.37 -9.04 -12.55
N GLN A 84 12.22 -7.77 -12.17
CA GLN A 84 13.35 -6.87 -11.98
C GLN A 84 14.18 -7.22 -10.75
N ALA A 85 13.53 -7.55 -9.62
CA ALA A 85 14.19 -8.01 -8.41
C ALA A 85 15.01 -9.29 -8.67
N ALA A 86 14.43 -10.26 -9.38
CA ALA A 86 15.15 -11.45 -9.81
C ALA A 86 16.38 -11.09 -10.65
N ARG A 87 16.23 -10.29 -11.70
CA ARG A 87 17.38 -9.86 -12.53
C ARG A 87 18.48 -9.18 -11.70
N SER A 88 18.10 -8.33 -10.75
CA SER A 88 19.06 -7.67 -9.85
C SER A 88 19.79 -8.67 -8.95
N MET A 89 19.08 -9.63 -8.35
CA MET A 89 19.68 -10.68 -7.53
C MET A 89 20.68 -11.53 -8.34
N TRP A 90 20.34 -11.86 -9.57
CA TRP A 90 21.22 -12.62 -10.47
C TRP A 90 22.46 -11.81 -10.86
N GLY A 91 22.30 -10.51 -11.14
CA GLY A 91 23.43 -9.59 -11.34
C GLY A 91 24.39 -9.59 -10.15
N HIS A 92 23.86 -9.43 -8.93
CA HIS A 92 24.67 -9.46 -7.71
C HIS A 92 25.38 -10.81 -7.51
N LEU A 93 24.74 -11.94 -7.87
CA LEU A 93 25.38 -13.25 -7.81
C LEU A 93 26.55 -13.39 -8.77
N ILE A 94 26.44 -12.82 -9.98
CA ILE A 94 27.54 -12.78 -10.95
C ILE A 94 28.67 -11.90 -10.44
N ASP A 95 28.36 -10.74 -9.84
CA ASP A 95 29.37 -9.83 -9.29
C ASP A 95 30.17 -10.45 -8.13
N LEU A 96 29.53 -11.35 -7.36
CA LEU A 96 30.18 -12.12 -6.30
C LEU A 96 31.01 -13.29 -6.83
N GLN A 97 30.93 -13.61 -8.12
CA GLN A 97 31.72 -14.69 -8.70
C GLN A 97 33.20 -14.29 -8.70
N PRO A 98 34.11 -15.14 -8.15
CA PRO A 98 35.52 -14.83 -8.12
C PRO A 98 36.08 -14.73 -9.54
N GLN A 99 36.58 -13.54 -9.88
CA GLN A 99 37.30 -13.32 -11.13
C GLN A 99 38.66 -14.03 -11.01
N THR A 100 38.86 -15.05 -11.84
CA THR A 100 40.16 -15.71 -12.02
C THR A 100 40.89 -15.10 -13.19
#